data_AF-A0A397EQR6-F1
#
_entry.id   AF-A0A397EQR6-F1
#
_cell.length_a   1.000
_cell.length_b   1.000
_cell.length_c   1.000
_cell.angle_alpha   90.00
_cell.angle_beta   90.00
_cell.angle_gamma   90.00
#
_symmetry.space_group_name_H-M   'P 1'
#
loop_
_entity.id
_entity.type
_entity.pdbx_description
1 polymer ?
#
loop_
_entity_poly.entity_id
_entity_poly.type
_entity_poly.pdbx_seq_one_letter_code
_entity_poly.pdbx_strand_id
1 'polypeptide(L)'
;MLETKSKAFVSAFADAVAEAGDFASVLHTLSDQPANSPPTAPLIPSAEPPRKKQALLTLPTRSNQLISEYVMLRNVVQAVVPAWKVASATMTLENLAEFTKSLQIVLNQLHAIMRKIIDNPRTIVTPLVFVSTYHSAVMCVWTMVLSVSLKNAAPASRSDTHFMHTCLHCFLESVDGVYKPLLHSSVVHRCLQFAHIATQYARAPLAPEVQRARAWMHDFFQLYLAKPPTYDKCRALVADTTSGLGRLPVPVTRELAKLTALRHGFEHPAVDVEPAADNQQEASMSFHGQSLGLHIGETQNGLRVLGMTPTAPEPTKRAVQSGTIQRGDVIVAVNSIPIAQFGGFRELCAVVASTARPIVLTFRRRPVATIPEFAGN
;
A
#
# COMPACT_ATOMS: atom_id res chain seq x y z
N MET A 1 5.26 12.84 -14.04
CA MET A 1 4.47 11.61 -14.32
C MET A 1 3.54 11.17 -13.18
N LEU A 2 3.77 11.51 -11.90
CA LEU A 2 2.80 11.20 -10.82
C LEU A 2 1.54 12.10 -10.88
N GLU A 3 1.68 13.38 -11.22
CA GLU A 3 0.56 14.33 -11.23
C GLU A 3 -0.55 13.97 -12.23
N THR A 4 -0.20 13.48 -13.42
CA THR A 4 -1.19 13.02 -14.42
C THR A 4 -1.99 11.83 -13.92
N LYS A 5 -1.36 10.88 -13.20
CA LYS A 5 -2.08 9.76 -12.57
C LYS A 5 -2.94 10.21 -11.39
N SER A 6 -2.51 11.23 -10.63
CA SER A 6 -3.30 11.82 -9.54
C SER A 6 -4.54 12.55 -10.07
N LYS A 7 -4.40 13.41 -11.09
CA LYS A 7 -5.53 14.09 -11.75
C LYS A 7 -6.52 13.09 -12.35
N ALA A 8 -6.04 12.09 -13.08
CA ALA A 8 -6.90 11.05 -13.67
C ALA A 8 -7.65 10.23 -12.61
N PHE A 9 -7.03 9.96 -11.45
CA PHE A 9 -7.70 9.28 -10.34
C PHE A 9 -8.77 10.16 -9.68
N VAL A 10 -8.46 11.43 -9.39
CA VAL A 10 -9.42 12.36 -8.76
C VAL A 10 -10.60 12.65 -9.69
N SER A 11 -10.38 12.74 -11.01
CA SER A 11 -11.46 12.77 -12.01
C SER A 11 -12.28 11.48 -11.92
N ALA A 12 -11.68 10.31 -12.18
CA ALA A 12 -12.41 9.04 -12.17
C ALA A 12 -13.14 8.72 -10.85
N PHE A 13 -12.67 9.24 -9.72
CA PHE A 13 -13.35 9.15 -8.43
C PHE A 13 -14.55 10.10 -8.34
N ALA A 14 -14.42 11.35 -8.79
CA ALA A 14 -15.54 12.27 -8.88
C ALA A 14 -16.59 11.80 -9.91
N ASP A 15 -16.13 11.35 -11.07
CA ASP A 15 -16.94 10.96 -12.22
C ASP A 15 -17.75 9.68 -11.90
N ALA A 16 -17.14 8.63 -11.35
CA ALA A 16 -17.88 7.41 -10.98
C ALA A 16 -18.83 7.57 -9.78
N VAL A 17 -18.69 8.64 -8.97
CA VAL A 17 -19.66 9.00 -7.93
C VAL A 17 -20.75 9.92 -8.49
N ALA A 18 -20.47 10.70 -9.53
CA ALA A 18 -21.47 11.44 -10.30
C ALA A 18 -22.34 10.51 -11.17
N GLU A 19 -21.76 9.50 -11.82
CA GLU A 19 -22.47 8.42 -12.53
C GLU A 19 -23.41 7.63 -11.58
N ALA A 20 -23.03 7.49 -10.30
CA ALA A 20 -23.89 6.92 -9.26
C ALA A 20 -24.95 7.90 -8.69
N GLY A 21 -24.97 9.14 -9.18
CA GLY A 21 -25.98 10.16 -8.93
C GLY A 21 -27.05 10.24 -10.02
N ASP A 22 -26.72 9.86 -11.26
CA ASP A 22 -27.61 10.01 -12.42
C ASP A 22 -28.62 8.85 -12.60
N PHE A 23 -29.28 8.46 -11.51
CA PHE A 23 -30.43 7.55 -11.53
C PHE A 23 -31.75 8.27 -11.20
N ALA A 24 -31.71 9.59 -11.05
CA ALA A 24 -32.88 10.45 -10.79
C ALA A 24 -33.38 11.20 -12.05
N SER A 25 -32.53 11.44 -13.06
CA SER A 25 -32.97 12.04 -14.34
C SER A 25 -33.93 11.14 -15.12
N VAL A 26 -33.79 9.82 -14.95
CA VAL A 26 -34.69 8.79 -15.50
C VAL A 26 -36.04 8.72 -14.76
N LEU A 27 -36.18 9.41 -13.61
CA LEU A 27 -37.41 9.39 -12.79
C LEU A 27 -38.17 10.74 -12.71
N HIS A 28 -37.62 11.82 -13.26
CA HIS A 28 -38.21 13.17 -13.19
C HIS A 28 -38.84 13.67 -14.50
N THR A 29 -39.24 12.78 -15.40
CA THR A 29 -40.27 13.06 -16.42
C THR A 29 -41.68 13.14 -15.82
N LEU A 30 -41.80 13.08 -14.49
CA LEU A 30 -43.04 13.20 -13.72
C LEU A 30 -42.84 14.18 -12.55
N SER A 31 -43.83 15.04 -12.36
CA SER A 31 -43.97 16.07 -11.32
C SER A 31 -43.18 17.37 -11.53
N ASP A 32 -43.96 18.44 -11.75
CA ASP A 32 -43.54 19.78 -12.14
C ASP A 32 -42.93 20.67 -11.03
N GLN A 33 -42.35 21.78 -11.51
CA GLN A 33 -42.00 23.07 -10.89
C GLN A 33 -43.07 23.73 -9.98
N PRO A 34 -42.83 24.90 -9.34
CA PRO A 34 -41.56 25.58 -8.93
C PRO A 34 -41.60 26.25 -7.52
N ALA A 35 -40.49 26.91 -7.10
CA ALA A 35 -40.44 28.37 -6.80
C ALA A 35 -39.70 28.86 -5.51
N ASN A 36 -38.84 29.87 -5.73
CA ASN A 36 -38.47 31.02 -4.89
C ASN A 36 -37.31 30.96 -3.85
N SER A 37 -36.66 32.13 -3.70
CA SER A 37 -35.25 32.32 -3.30
C SER A 37 -35.06 33.44 -2.22
N PRO A 38 -33.88 34.11 -2.08
CA PRO A 38 -33.10 34.35 -0.84
C PRO A 38 -33.41 35.73 -0.17
N PRO A 39 -32.64 36.34 0.79
CA PRO A 39 -31.26 36.10 1.32
C PRO A 39 -31.21 36.07 2.90
N THR A 40 -30.17 36.37 3.70
CA THR A 40 -28.87 37.10 3.54
C THR A 40 -27.83 36.71 4.61
N ALA A 41 -26.55 37.07 4.39
CA ALA A 41 -25.44 37.15 5.37
C ALA A 41 -25.35 38.60 5.96
N PRO A 42 -24.33 39.08 6.75
CA PRO A 42 -22.95 38.58 6.93
C PRO A 42 -22.26 38.81 8.32
N LEU A 43 -20.92 38.66 8.31
CA LEU A 43 -19.86 39.28 9.14
C LEU A 43 -19.19 38.49 10.29
N ILE A 44 -17.85 38.52 10.22
CA ILE A 44 -16.82 37.99 11.14
C ILE A 44 -15.81 39.13 11.38
N PRO A 45 -15.20 39.24 12.59
CA PRO A 45 -13.74 39.38 12.71
C PRO A 45 -13.16 38.27 13.62
N SER A 46 -12.06 37.57 13.29
CA SER A 46 -10.64 38.02 13.23
C SER A 46 -10.06 38.36 14.62
N ALA A 47 -8.87 37.90 15.07
CA ALA A 47 -7.95 36.80 14.69
C ALA A 47 -6.84 36.69 15.77
N GLU A 48 -6.20 35.51 15.97
CA GLU A 48 -4.72 35.37 16.13
C GLU A 48 -4.27 33.90 16.33
N PRO A 49 -3.04 33.48 15.93
CA PRO A 49 -2.58 32.09 16.01
C PRO A 49 -1.40 31.83 16.98
N PRO A 50 -1.45 30.78 17.83
CA PRO A 50 -0.30 30.41 18.66
C PRO A 50 0.71 29.51 17.90
N ARG A 51 1.95 29.99 17.78
CA ARG A 51 3.13 29.23 17.34
C ARG A 51 3.38 28.01 18.24
N LYS A 52 3.65 26.82 17.69
CA LYS A 52 4.29 25.72 18.44
C LYS A 52 5.48 25.12 17.69
N LYS A 53 6.54 24.86 18.46
CA LYS A 53 7.89 24.48 18.02
C LYS A 53 7.92 23.09 17.39
N GLN A 54 8.75 22.91 16.37
CA GLN A 54 9.09 21.59 15.84
C GLN A 54 9.84 20.77 16.90
N ALA A 55 9.17 19.81 17.53
CA ALA A 55 9.83 18.80 18.35
C ALA A 55 10.47 17.76 17.42
N LEU A 56 11.80 17.82 17.29
CA LEU A 56 12.58 16.87 16.50
C LEU A 56 12.63 15.51 17.23
N LEU A 57 11.60 14.70 17.05
CA LEU A 57 11.52 13.35 17.60
C LEU A 57 12.54 12.43 16.91
N THR A 58 13.47 11.90 17.69
CA THR A 58 14.47 10.91 17.30
C THR A 58 13.79 9.62 16.82
N LEU A 59 14.00 9.26 15.54
CA LEU A 59 13.56 7.96 15.02
C LEU A 59 14.47 6.83 15.52
N PRO A 60 13.95 5.60 15.70
CA PRO A 60 14.75 4.45 16.09
C PRO A 60 15.82 4.09 15.04
N THR A 61 17.06 3.92 15.49
CA THR A 61 18.30 3.80 14.68
C THR A 61 18.43 2.55 13.80
N ARG A 62 17.38 1.73 13.68
CA ARG A 62 17.33 0.55 12.78
C ARG A 62 16.49 0.74 11.51
N SER A 63 15.79 1.87 11.35
CA SER A 63 14.84 2.09 10.24
C SER A 63 15.36 3.00 9.10
N ASN A 64 16.68 3.04 8.86
CA ASN A 64 17.29 3.95 7.87
C ASN A 64 16.68 3.84 6.46
N GLN A 65 16.17 2.67 6.07
CA GLN A 65 15.55 2.42 4.76
C GLN A 65 14.18 3.10 4.56
N LEU A 66 13.43 3.40 5.63
CA LEU A 66 12.13 4.09 5.56
C LEU A 66 12.22 5.61 5.82
N ILE A 67 13.36 6.15 6.27
CA ILE A 67 13.49 7.57 6.62
C ILE A 67 13.02 8.49 5.47
N SER A 68 13.46 8.23 4.24
CA SER A 68 13.03 9.00 3.06
C SER A 68 11.51 8.97 2.87
N GLU A 69 10.90 7.78 3.03
CA GLU A 69 9.46 7.62 2.84
C GLU A 69 8.64 8.31 3.93
N TYR A 70 9.14 8.33 5.17
CA TYR A 70 8.52 9.02 6.30
C TYR A 70 8.68 10.54 6.22
N VAL A 71 9.81 11.04 5.72
CA VAL A 71 9.98 12.47 5.41
C VAL A 71 9.01 12.87 4.30
N MET A 72 8.90 12.08 3.23
CA MET A 72 7.94 12.34 2.16
C MET A 72 6.49 12.28 2.66
N LEU A 73 6.13 11.27 3.47
CA LEU A 73 4.80 11.16 4.09
C LEU A 73 4.47 12.39 4.94
N ARG A 74 5.40 12.85 5.77
CA ARG A 74 5.22 14.07 6.58
C ARG A 74 4.97 15.30 5.71
N ASN A 75 5.74 15.48 4.64
CA ASN A 75 5.60 16.62 3.74
C ASN A 75 4.22 16.63 3.06
N VAL A 76 3.72 15.47 2.61
CA VAL A 76 2.41 15.41 1.93
C VAL A 76 1.24 15.51 2.91
N VAL A 77 1.37 14.99 4.13
CA VAL A 77 0.36 15.11 5.20
C VAL A 77 0.20 16.57 5.66
N GLN A 78 1.29 17.35 5.71
CA GLN A 78 1.25 18.76 6.09
C GLN A 78 0.37 19.62 5.16
N ALA A 79 0.17 19.22 3.90
CA ALA A 79 -0.70 19.93 2.95
C ALA A 79 -2.22 19.69 3.19
N VAL A 80 -2.59 18.59 3.87
CA VAL A 80 -3.99 18.17 4.04
C VAL A 80 -4.80 19.15 4.89
N VAL A 81 -4.24 19.62 6.01
CA VAL A 81 -4.94 20.55 6.92
C VAL A 81 -5.16 21.94 6.29
N PRO A 82 -4.18 22.57 5.62
CA PRO A 82 -4.40 23.78 4.82
C PRO A 82 -5.48 23.59 3.74
N ALA A 83 -5.42 22.50 2.96
CA ALA A 83 -6.40 22.23 1.91
C ALA A 83 -7.82 22.06 2.49
N TRP A 84 -7.97 21.34 3.61
CA TRP A 84 -9.25 21.22 4.31
C TRP A 84 -9.77 22.56 4.84
N LYS A 85 -8.91 23.43 5.39
CA LYS A 85 -9.32 24.76 5.86
C LYS A 85 -9.89 25.62 4.74
N VAL A 86 -9.26 25.62 3.56
CA VAL A 86 -9.77 26.35 2.39
C VAL A 86 -11.07 25.72 1.88
N ALA A 87 -11.12 24.39 1.76
CA ALA A 87 -12.32 23.67 1.32
C ALA A 87 -13.52 23.88 2.25
N SER A 88 -13.34 23.71 3.57
CA SER A 88 -14.42 23.88 4.55
C SER A 88 -14.89 25.34 4.72
N ALA A 89 -14.03 26.33 4.43
CA ALA A 89 -14.43 27.74 4.49
C ALA A 89 -15.18 28.22 3.24
N THR A 90 -14.99 27.56 2.09
CA THR A 90 -15.51 28.04 0.78
C THR A 90 -16.55 27.11 0.14
N MET A 91 -16.50 25.81 0.45
CA MET A 91 -17.34 24.74 -0.09
C MET A 91 -17.46 24.71 -1.63
N THR A 92 -16.45 25.22 -2.34
CA THR A 92 -16.43 25.14 -3.81
C THR A 92 -15.99 23.76 -4.28
N LEU A 93 -16.51 23.33 -5.43
CA LEU A 93 -16.16 22.05 -6.06
C LEU A 93 -14.65 21.93 -6.32
N GLU A 94 -13.98 23.03 -6.65
CA GLU A 94 -12.54 23.12 -6.88
C GLU A 94 -11.74 22.87 -5.58
N ASN A 95 -12.07 23.57 -4.49
CA ASN A 95 -11.34 23.43 -3.24
C ASN A 95 -11.56 22.05 -2.58
N LEU A 96 -12.77 21.49 -2.71
CA LEU A 96 -13.06 20.11 -2.30
C LEU A 96 -12.33 19.07 -3.17
N ALA A 97 -12.13 19.34 -4.47
CA ALA A 97 -11.30 18.49 -5.34
C ALA A 97 -9.81 18.57 -4.98
N GLU A 98 -9.27 19.75 -4.68
CA GLU A 98 -7.85 19.91 -4.28
C GLU A 98 -7.58 19.29 -2.89
N PHE A 99 -8.54 19.37 -1.97
CA PHE A 99 -8.49 18.63 -0.71
C PHE A 99 -8.51 17.10 -0.94
N THR A 100 -9.40 16.60 -1.80
CA THR A 100 -9.44 15.17 -2.19
C THR A 100 -8.11 14.73 -2.84
N LYS A 101 -7.52 15.58 -3.69
CA LYS A 101 -6.20 15.36 -4.31
C LYS A 101 -5.08 15.30 -3.27
N SER A 102 -5.13 16.15 -2.25
CA SER A 102 -4.17 16.11 -1.13
C SER A 102 -4.23 14.78 -0.38
N LEU A 103 -5.44 14.26 -0.10
CA LEU A 103 -5.62 12.92 0.49
C LEU A 103 -5.07 11.80 -0.42
N GLN A 104 -5.31 11.86 -1.74
CA GLN A 104 -4.78 10.85 -2.67
C GLN A 104 -3.24 10.81 -2.68
N ILE A 105 -2.58 11.96 -2.53
CA ILE A 105 -1.12 12.02 -2.45
C ILE A 105 -0.63 11.31 -1.17
N VAL A 106 -1.32 11.49 -0.03
CA VAL A 106 -1.02 10.74 1.20
C VAL A 106 -1.24 9.24 1.01
N LEU A 107 -2.37 8.81 0.43
CA LEU A 107 -2.67 7.40 0.15
C LEU A 107 -1.60 6.76 -0.76
N ASN A 108 -1.16 7.46 -1.79
CA ASN A 108 -0.07 7.00 -2.67
C ASN A 108 1.25 6.77 -1.90
N GLN A 109 1.56 7.63 -0.91
CA GLN A 109 2.77 7.49 -0.10
C GLN A 109 2.65 6.39 0.96
N LEU A 110 1.46 6.18 1.56
CA LEU A 110 1.19 5.01 2.40
C LEU A 110 1.35 3.70 1.60
N HIS A 111 0.89 3.67 0.34
CA HIS A 111 1.15 2.54 -0.57
C HIS A 111 2.65 2.36 -0.89
N ALA A 112 3.43 3.44 -1.03
CA ALA A 112 4.87 3.36 -1.24
C ALA A 112 5.60 2.74 -0.04
N ILE A 113 5.25 3.15 1.17
CA ILE A 113 5.77 2.56 2.42
C ILE A 113 5.44 1.08 2.51
N MET A 114 4.16 0.70 2.27
CA MET A 114 3.74 -0.71 2.30
C MET A 114 4.50 -1.57 1.29
N ARG A 115 4.64 -1.13 0.03
CA ARG A 115 5.45 -1.85 -0.97
C ARG A 115 6.89 -2.01 -0.51
N LYS A 116 7.52 -0.93 -0.03
CA LYS A 116 8.93 -0.96 0.40
C LYS A 116 9.17 -1.94 1.56
N ILE A 117 8.19 -2.15 2.44
CA ILE A 117 8.22 -3.17 3.50
C ILE A 117 8.09 -4.58 2.89
N ILE A 118 7.15 -4.79 1.97
CA ILE A 118 6.95 -6.07 1.25
C ILE A 118 8.21 -6.47 0.46
N ASP A 119 8.86 -5.51 -0.20
CA ASP A 119 10.07 -5.71 -0.99
C ASP A 119 11.31 -5.99 -0.13
N ASN A 120 11.28 -5.65 1.17
CA ASN A 120 12.41 -5.72 2.09
C ASN A 120 12.03 -6.33 3.47
N PRO A 121 11.40 -7.53 3.50
CA PRO A 121 10.75 -8.04 4.71
C PRO A 121 11.75 -8.45 5.80
N ARG A 122 13.02 -8.71 5.44
CA ARG A 122 14.10 -9.13 6.35
C ARG A 122 14.87 -7.95 6.99
N THR A 123 14.78 -6.73 6.46
CA THR A 123 15.49 -5.55 6.99
C THR A 123 14.56 -4.54 7.66
N ILE A 124 13.27 -4.52 7.29
CA ILE A 124 12.26 -3.59 7.82
C ILE A 124 11.31 -4.32 8.80
N VAL A 125 11.86 -5.25 9.59
CA VAL A 125 11.11 -6.16 10.48
C VAL A 125 10.41 -5.41 11.61
N THR A 126 9.21 -4.91 11.34
CA THR A 126 8.17 -4.69 12.35
C THR A 126 6.81 -4.87 11.66
N PRO A 127 6.14 -6.02 11.83
CA PRO A 127 4.76 -6.21 11.36
C PRO A 127 3.84 -5.06 11.78
N LEU A 128 4.04 -4.55 13.00
CA LEU A 128 3.36 -3.36 13.53
C LEU A 128 3.42 -2.12 12.63
N VAL A 129 4.51 -1.90 11.89
CA VAL A 129 4.62 -0.77 10.94
C VAL A 129 3.75 -1.00 9.72
N PHE A 130 3.81 -2.20 9.14
CA PHE A 130 2.96 -2.54 8.00
C PHE A 130 1.48 -2.43 8.39
N VAL A 131 1.09 -3.05 9.50
CA VAL A 131 -0.29 -3.06 10.01
C VAL A 131 -0.76 -1.64 10.39
N SER A 132 0.11 -0.80 10.99
CA SER A 132 -0.18 0.65 11.21
C SER A 132 -0.45 1.40 9.90
N THR A 133 0.42 1.20 8.91
CA THR A 133 0.35 1.89 7.61
C THR A 133 -0.90 1.45 6.86
N TYR A 134 -1.23 0.16 6.93
CA TYR A 134 -2.39 -0.46 6.34
C TYR A 134 -3.71 0.08 6.91
N HIS A 135 -3.85 0.09 8.24
CA HIS A 135 -5.03 0.65 8.91
C HIS A 135 -5.21 2.14 8.59
N SER A 136 -4.13 2.92 8.59
CA SER A 136 -4.17 4.34 8.19
C SER A 136 -4.55 4.54 6.72
N ALA A 137 -4.13 3.64 5.82
CA ALA A 137 -4.52 3.70 4.40
C ALA A 137 -6.01 3.38 4.20
N VAL A 138 -6.57 2.42 4.94
CA VAL A 138 -8.02 2.15 4.95
C VAL A 138 -8.81 3.37 5.43
N MET A 139 -8.37 4.01 6.52
CA MET A 139 -8.98 5.27 6.98
C MET A 139 -8.86 6.39 5.94
N CYS A 140 -7.74 6.47 5.21
CA CYS A 140 -7.54 7.44 4.14
C CYS A 140 -8.56 7.25 3.00
N VAL A 141 -8.76 6.01 2.52
CA VAL A 141 -9.75 5.69 1.49
C VAL A 141 -11.16 6.13 1.92
N TRP A 142 -11.58 5.83 3.14
CA TRP A 142 -12.89 6.27 3.64
C TRP A 142 -13.01 7.78 3.86
N THR A 143 -11.91 8.45 4.23
CA THR A 143 -11.84 9.91 4.32
C THR A 143 -11.99 10.56 2.92
N MET A 144 -11.47 9.92 1.87
CA MET A 144 -11.67 10.35 0.48
C MET A 144 -13.10 10.12 -0.03
N VAL A 145 -13.71 8.97 0.29
CA VAL A 145 -15.14 8.71 0.00
C VAL A 145 -15.99 9.84 0.59
N LEU A 146 -15.77 10.18 1.86
CA LEU A 146 -16.49 11.23 2.54
C LEU A 146 -16.24 12.62 1.93
N SER A 147 -15.00 12.93 1.55
CA SER A 147 -14.63 14.18 0.88
C SER A 147 -15.37 14.38 -0.46
N VAL A 148 -15.52 13.32 -1.26
CA VAL A 148 -16.25 13.41 -2.54
C VAL A 148 -17.77 13.39 -2.35
N SER A 149 -18.28 12.68 -1.35
CA SER A 149 -19.69 12.81 -0.97
C SER A 149 -20.03 14.22 -0.50
N LEU A 150 -19.13 14.89 0.23
CA LEU A 150 -19.25 16.29 0.63
C LEU A 150 -19.24 17.25 -0.56
N LYS A 151 -18.41 16.98 -1.58
CA LYS A 151 -18.41 17.71 -2.86
C LYS A 151 -19.76 17.61 -3.58
N ASN A 152 -20.39 16.44 -3.56
CA ASN A 152 -21.63 16.20 -4.29
C ASN A 152 -22.89 16.65 -3.52
N ALA A 153 -22.79 16.81 -2.19
CA ALA A 153 -23.83 17.32 -1.30
C ALA A 153 -24.04 18.85 -1.34
N ALA A 154 -23.46 19.56 -2.30
CA ALA A 154 -23.38 21.02 -2.27
C ALA A 154 -24.78 21.71 -2.32
N PRO A 155 -25.12 22.61 -1.37
CA PRO A 155 -24.31 23.11 -0.27
C PRO A 155 -24.27 22.15 0.94
N ALA A 156 -23.06 21.73 1.32
CA ALA A 156 -22.85 20.85 2.47
C ALA A 156 -23.30 21.51 3.79
N SER A 157 -23.97 20.74 4.65
CA SER A 157 -24.43 21.23 5.95
C SER A 157 -23.29 21.35 6.97
N ARG A 158 -23.59 22.04 8.09
CA ARG A 158 -22.70 22.07 9.26
C ARG A 158 -22.46 20.66 9.82
N SER A 159 -23.46 19.77 9.75
CA SER A 159 -23.35 18.37 10.17
C SER A 159 -22.36 17.60 9.30
N ASP A 160 -22.46 17.75 7.98
CA ASP A 160 -21.57 17.08 7.02
C ASP A 160 -20.11 17.53 7.20
N THR A 161 -19.94 18.85 7.38
CA THR A 161 -18.63 19.47 7.64
C THR A 161 -18.03 18.99 8.97
N HIS A 162 -18.85 18.86 10.02
CA HIS A 162 -18.40 18.39 11.33
C HIS A 162 -18.08 16.89 11.33
N PHE A 163 -18.86 16.07 10.61
CA PHE A 163 -18.56 14.66 10.39
C PHE A 163 -17.22 14.49 9.68
N MET A 164 -17.02 15.20 8.55
CA MET A 164 -15.78 15.21 7.79
C MET A 164 -14.58 15.65 8.65
N HIS A 165 -14.72 16.71 9.44
CA HIS A 165 -13.67 17.16 10.36
C HIS A 165 -13.30 16.09 11.40
N THR A 166 -14.29 15.43 11.99
CA THR A 166 -14.07 14.41 13.04
C THR A 166 -13.39 13.16 12.47
N CYS A 167 -13.80 12.72 11.28
CA CYS A 167 -13.14 11.64 10.54
C CYS A 167 -11.70 12.02 10.16
N LEU A 168 -11.49 13.22 9.61
CA LEU A 168 -10.16 13.73 9.24
C LEU A 168 -9.20 13.77 10.43
N HIS A 169 -9.67 14.21 11.61
CA HIS A 169 -8.87 14.22 12.84
C HIS A 169 -8.36 12.82 13.19
N CYS A 170 -9.26 11.83 13.24
CA CYS A 170 -8.89 10.46 13.58
C CYS A 170 -7.91 9.84 12.55
N PHE A 171 -8.06 10.17 11.27
CA PHE A 171 -7.11 9.76 10.22
C PHE A 171 -5.73 10.40 10.39
N LEU A 172 -5.64 11.71 10.65
CA LEU A 172 -4.34 12.38 10.85
C LEU A 172 -3.61 11.81 12.08
N GLU A 173 -4.34 11.53 13.16
CA GLU A 173 -3.78 10.87 14.35
C GLU A 173 -3.36 9.41 14.09
N SER A 174 -4.03 8.70 13.18
CA SER A 174 -3.62 7.35 12.78
C SER A 174 -2.31 7.40 11.97
N VAL A 175 -2.17 8.38 11.07
CA VAL A 175 -0.95 8.62 10.30
C VAL A 175 0.22 9.02 11.20
N ASP A 176 0.00 9.80 12.27
CA ASP A 176 1.02 10.11 13.26
C ASP A 176 1.56 8.86 13.98
N GLY A 177 0.73 7.82 14.12
CA GLY A 177 1.14 6.51 14.63
C GLY A 177 2.04 5.73 13.67
N VAL A 178 1.96 5.95 12.36
CA VAL A 178 2.81 5.28 11.35
C VAL A 178 4.30 5.59 11.55
N TYR A 179 4.64 6.82 11.98
CA TYR A 179 6.03 7.20 12.26
C TYR A 179 6.60 6.56 13.55
N LYS A 180 5.76 5.93 14.37
CA LYS A 180 6.10 5.47 15.72
C LYS A 180 5.55 4.04 15.93
N PRO A 181 6.33 2.99 15.61
CA PRO A 181 5.87 1.59 15.66
C PRO A 181 5.23 1.17 17.00
N LEU A 182 5.70 1.76 18.11
CA LEU A 182 5.20 1.54 19.47
C LEU A 182 3.76 2.06 19.69
N LEU A 183 3.23 2.90 18.79
CA LEU A 183 1.87 3.45 18.83
C LEU A 183 0.90 2.69 17.92
N HIS A 184 1.24 1.48 17.46
CA HIS A 184 0.33 0.65 16.66
C HIS A 184 -1.05 0.46 17.32
N SER A 185 -1.09 0.23 18.64
CA SER A 185 -2.33 0.14 19.40
C SER A 185 -3.17 1.42 19.33
N SER A 186 -2.53 2.59 19.28
CA SER A 186 -3.19 3.88 19.05
C SER A 186 -3.77 3.97 17.64
N VAL A 187 -3.09 3.47 16.60
CA VAL A 187 -3.61 3.44 15.22
C VAL A 187 -4.87 2.57 15.13
N VAL A 188 -4.85 1.37 15.71
CA VAL A 188 -6.03 0.49 15.79
C VAL A 188 -7.15 1.15 16.60
N HIS A 189 -6.83 1.85 17.69
CA HIS A 189 -7.82 2.62 18.45
C HIS A 189 -8.45 3.76 17.62
N ARG A 190 -7.68 4.48 16.80
CA ARG A 190 -8.24 5.49 15.87
C ARG A 190 -9.12 4.87 14.79
N CYS A 191 -8.81 3.67 14.29
CA CYS A 191 -9.72 2.90 13.43
C CYS A 191 -11.06 2.58 14.13
N LEU A 192 -11.01 2.08 15.37
CA LEU A 192 -12.23 1.80 16.16
C LEU A 192 -13.04 3.09 16.41
N GLN A 193 -12.37 4.19 16.73
CA GLN A 193 -13.01 5.49 16.94
C GLN A 193 -13.67 6.01 15.65
N PHE A 194 -13.01 5.90 14.51
CA PHE A 194 -13.54 6.31 13.20
C PHE A 194 -14.80 5.53 12.81
N ALA A 195 -14.82 4.22 13.06
CA ALA A 195 -16.01 3.38 12.92
C ALA A 195 -17.15 3.77 13.88
N HIS A 196 -16.80 4.10 15.13
CA HIS A 196 -17.76 4.58 16.12
C HIS A 196 -18.38 5.92 15.72
N ILE A 197 -17.59 6.86 15.20
CA ILE A 197 -18.06 8.14 14.65
C ILE A 197 -19.06 7.89 13.50
N ALA A 198 -18.73 7.04 12.53
CA ALA A 198 -19.66 6.69 11.44
C ALA A 198 -20.99 6.10 11.97
N THR A 199 -20.98 5.43 13.11
CA THR A 199 -22.18 4.90 13.77
C THR A 199 -22.97 5.98 14.52
N GLN A 200 -22.29 6.86 15.28
CA GLN A 200 -22.93 7.97 16.00
C GLN A 200 -23.69 8.91 15.05
N TYR A 201 -23.16 9.15 13.85
CA TYR A 201 -23.74 10.05 12.86
C TYR A 201 -24.94 9.47 12.10
N ALA A 202 -25.37 8.23 12.36
CA ALA A 202 -26.50 7.61 11.66
C ALA A 202 -27.82 8.41 11.76
N ARG A 203 -28.03 9.14 12.88
CA ARG A 203 -29.20 10.00 13.13
C ARG A 203 -28.93 11.51 12.92
N ALA A 204 -27.73 11.89 12.49
CA ALA A 204 -27.42 13.29 12.22
C ALA A 204 -28.14 13.75 10.94
N PRO A 205 -28.56 15.03 10.84
CA PRO A 205 -29.11 15.59 9.62
C PRO A 205 -27.97 15.84 8.63
N LEU A 206 -27.56 14.77 7.94
CA LEU A 206 -26.55 14.74 6.89
C LEU A 206 -27.21 14.81 5.51
N ALA A 207 -26.53 15.39 4.54
CA ALA A 207 -26.96 15.38 3.15
C ALA A 207 -27.04 13.93 2.60
N PRO A 208 -27.92 13.62 1.62
CA PRO A 208 -28.13 12.24 1.15
C PRO A 208 -26.86 11.50 0.72
N GLU A 209 -25.94 12.19 0.06
CA GLU A 209 -24.66 11.66 -0.45
C GLU A 209 -23.72 11.32 0.71
N VAL A 210 -23.66 12.19 1.71
CA VAL A 210 -22.85 12.03 2.92
C VAL A 210 -23.44 10.95 3.83
N GLN A 211 -24.77 10.90 3.94
CA GLN A 211 -25.50 9.88 4.68
C GLN A 211 -25.37 8.48 4.04
N ARG A 212 -25.23 8.41 2.71
CA ARG A 212 -24.91 7.19 1.95
C ARG A 212 -23.47 6.72 2.20
N ALA A 213 -22.49 7.63 2.14
CA ALA A 213 -21.11 7.32 2.49
C ALA A 213 -20.96 6.85 3.95
N ARG A 214 -21.64 7.51 4.89
CA ARG A 214 -21.73 7.13 6.31
C ARG A 214 -22.30 5.73 6.50
N ALA A 215 -23.31 5.33 5.70
CA ALA A 215 -23.82 3.96 5.71
C ALA A 215 -22.75 2.95 5.23
N TRP A 216 -22.14 3.17 4.06
CA TRP A 216 -21.07 2.31 3.56
C TRP A 216 -19.89 2.19 4.53
N MET A 217 -19.50 3.28 5.19
CA MET A 217 -18.48 3.28 6.25
C MET A 217 -18.92 2.40 7.42
N HIS A 218 -20.15 2.56 7.93
CA HIS A 218 -20.68 1.74 9.02
C HIS A 218 -20.66 0.25 8.65
N ASP A 219 -21.25 -0.13 7.53
CA ASP A 219 -21.35 -1.52 7.07
C ASP A 219 -19.96 -2.15 6.86
N PHE A 220 -19.03 -1.41 6.24
CA PHE A 220 -17.66 -1.85 6.05
C PHE A 220 -16.95 -2.04 7.38
N PHE A 221 -17.05 -1.07 8.29
CA PHE A 221 -16.33 -1.13 9.56
C PHE A 221 -16.94 -2.16 10.52
N GLN A 222 -18.24 -2.46 10.46
CA GLN A 222 -18.84 -3.60 11.16
C GLN A 222 -18.15 -4.91 10.76
N LEU A 223 -18.00 -5.17 9.46
CA LEU A 223 -17.38 -6.39 8.95
C LEU A 223 -15.85 -6.41 9.17
N TYR A 224 -15.17 -5.31 8.87
CA TYR A 224 -13.72 -5.15 9.06
C TYR A 224 -13.29 -5.30 10.52
N LEU A 225 -14.12 -4.79 11.46
CA LEU A 225 -13.87 -4.81 12.90
C LEU A 225 -14.59 -5.96 13.64
N ALA A 226 -15.30 -6.85 12.95
CA ALA A 226 -16.08 -7.94 13.55
C ALA A 226 -15.26 -8.87 14.46
N LYS A 227 -13.96 -9.04 14.15
CA LYS A 227 -13.02 -9.76 15.01
C LYS A 227 -12.39 -8.80 16.04
N PRO A 228 -12.08 -9.24 17.27
CA PRO A 228 -11.36 -8.44 18.27
C PRO A 228 -10.10 -7.78 17.68
N PRO A 229 -9.65 -6.62 18.20
CA PRO A 229 -8.43 -5.95 17.74
C PRO A 229 -7.20 -6.84 17.92
N THR A 230 -6.79 -7.49 16.82
CA THR A 230 -5.50 -8.14 16.65
C THR A 230 -4.45 -7.06 16.48
N TYR A 231 -3.57 -6.90 17.46
CA TYR A 231 -2.52 -5.88 17.44
C TYR A 231 -1.28 -6.27 16.62
N ASP A 232 -1.31 -7.40 15.94
CA ASP A 232 -0.18 -8.05 15.27
C ASP A 232 -0.41 -8.30 13.76
N LYS A 233 -1.66 -8.20 13.28
CA LYS A 233 -2.08 -8.62 11.92
C LYS A 233 -2.99 -7.61 11.24
N CYS A 234 -2.87 -7.54 9.92
CA CYS A 234 -3.84 -6.85 9.08
C CYS A 234 -5.23 -7.50 9.22
N ARG A 235 -6.26 -6.67 9.06
CA ARG A 235 -7.65 -7.12 8.95
C ARG A 235 -7.99 -7.35 7.48
N ALA A 236 -8.66 -8.45 7.16
CA ALA A 236 -9.12 -8.71 5.80
C ALA A 236 -10.12 -7.63 5.33
N LEU A 237 -10.07 -7.25 4.06
CA LEU A 237 -11.02 -6.30 3.47
C LEU A 237 -12.22 -7.05 2.91
N VAL A 238 -13.40 -6.47 3.10
CA VAL A 238 -14.69 -7.06 2.68
C VAL A 238 -14.78 -7.29 1.16
N ALA A 239 -13.86 -6.73 0.36
CA ALA A 239 -13.74 -7.06 -1.07
C ALA A 239 -13.46 -8.56 -1.32
N ASP A 240 -12.94 -9.29 -0.33
CA ASP A 240 -12.75 -10.75 -0.36
C ASP A 240 -14.07 -11.53 -0.09
N THR A 241 -15.15 -10.84 0.31
CA THR A 241 -16.47 -11.44 0.63
C THR A 241 -17.60 -10.66 -0.06
N THR A 242 -18.01 -11.17 -1.22
CA THR A 242 -18.92 -10.56 -2.21
C THR A 242 -20.38 -10.30 -1.77
N SER A 243 -20.72 -10.49 -0.48
CA SER A 243 -22.12 -10.60 -0.02
C SER A 243 -22.57 -9.56 1.03
N GLY A 244 -21.67 -8.73 1.59
CA GLY A 244 -21.98 -7.90 2.77
C GLY A 244 -22.18 -6.39 2.53
N LEU A 245 -21.50 -5.83 1.53
CA LEU A 245 -21.60 -4.41 1.17
C LEU A 245 -22.37 -4.28 -0.15
N GLY A 246 -23.37 -3.39 -0.18
CA GLY A 246 -23.97 -2.95 -1.43
C GLY A 246 -22.92 -2.40 -2.40
N ARG A 247 -23.24 -2.30 -3.70
CA ARG A 247 -22.29 -1.99 -4.78
C ARG A 247 -21.52 -0.68 -4.51
N LEU A 248 -20.31 -0.80 -3.95
CA LEU A 248 -19.41 0.33 -3.71
C LEU A 248 -18.98 0.96 -5.04
N PRO A 249 -18.70 2.28 -5.08
CA PRO A 249 -18.17 2.93 -6.27
C PRO A 249 -16.90 2.24 -6.78
N VAL A 250 -16.80 2.00 -8.09
CA VAL A 250 -15.70 1.25 -8.72
C VAL A 250 -14.30 1.77 -8.31
N PRO A 251 -14.04 3.09 -8.17
CA PRO A 251 -12.76 3.60 -7.68
C PRO A 251 -12.43 3.18 -6.24
N VAL A 252 -13.43 3.10 -5.35
CA VAL A 252 -13.27 2.62 -3.96
C VAL A 252 -12.90 1.16 -3.98
N THR A 253 -13.65 0.34 -4.72
CA THR A 253 -13.37 -1.09 -4.89
C THR A 253 -11.97 -1.34 -5.46
N ARG A 254 -11.50 -0.48 -6.39
CA ARG A 254 -10.15 -0.53 -6.95
C ARG A 254 -9.05 -0.21 -5.92
N GLU A 255 -9.24 0.79 -5.06
CA GLU A 255 -8.26 1.07 -3.99
C GLU A 255 -8.28 0.00 -2.90
N LEU A 256 -9.45 -0.52 -2.53
CA LEU A 256 -9.55 -1.65 -1.60
C LEU A 256 -8.88 -2.91 -2.17
N ALA A 257 -9.01 -3.20 -3.47
CA ALA A 257 -8.30 -4.29 -4.13
C ALA A 257 -6.77 -4.11 -4.11
N LYS A 258 -6.25 -2.89 -4.30
CA LYS A 258 -4.81 -2.60 -4.14
C LYS A 258 -4.34 -2.86 -2.71
N LEU A 259 -5.12 -2.43 -1.71
CA LEU A 259 -4.81 -2.70 -0.31
C LEU A 259 -4.87 -4.20 0.01
N THR A 260 -5.83 -4.95 -0.55
CA THR A 260 -5.86 -6.42 -0.46
C THR A 260 -4.63 -7.06 -1.08
N ALA A 261 -4.19 -6.62 -2.26
CA ALA A 261 -2.97 -7.14 -2.88
C ALA A 261 -1.70 -6.84 -2.06
N LEU A 262 -1.61 -5.64 -1.45
CA LEU A 262 -0.53 -5.30 -0.52
C LEU A 262 -0.59 -6.17 0.75
N ARG A 263 -1.79 -6.40 1.30
CA ARG A 263 -2.00 -7.29 2.45
C ARG A 263 -1.48 -8.69 2.15
N HIS A 264 -1.89 -9.28 1.01
CA HIS A 264 -1.42 -10.60 0.59
C HIS A 264 0.09 -10.65 0.36
N GLY A 265 0.70 -9.63 -0.25
CA GLY A 265 2.16 -9.58 -0.40
C GLY A 265 2.93 -9.45 0.92
N PHE A 266 2.26 -9.08 2.01
CA PHE A 266 2.86 -9.02 3.35
C PHE A 266 2.56 -10.27 4.20
N GLU A 267 1.32 -10.80 4.15
CA GLU A 267 0.89 -12.03 4.85
C GLU A 267 1.48 -13.28 4.19
N HIS A 268 1.62 -13.24 2.87
CA HIS A 268 2.40 -14.14 2.05
C HIS A 268 3.47 -13.28 1.36
N PRO A 269 4.56 -12.94 2.08
CA PRO A 269 5.77 -12.55 1.38
C PRO A 269 6.09 -13.64 0.35
N ALA A 270 6.89 -13.32 -0.67
CA ALA A 270 7.46 -14.37 -1.51
C ALA A 270 8.41 -15.23 -0.63
N VAL A 271 7.82 -16.19 0.08
CA VAL A 271 8.54 -17.19 0.85
C VAL A 271 9.15 -18.07 -0.21
N ASP A 272 10.41 -17.78 -0.49
CA ASP A 272 11.41 -18.79 -0.75
C ASP A 272 11.29 -19.86 0.32
N VAL A 273 10.39 -20.81 0.06
CA VAL A 273 10.31 -22.07 0.78
C VAL A 273 11.66 -22.72 0.50
N GLU A 274 12.52 -22.77 1.52
CA GLU A 274 13.50 -23.84 1.64
C GLU A 274 12.69 -25.14 1.58
N PRO A 275 12.76 -25.92 0.47
CA PRO A 275 12.12 -27.23 0.46
C PRO A 275 12.79 -28.06 1.54
N ALA A 276 12.01 -28.82 2.31
CA ALA A 276 12.53 -29.87 3.17
C ALA A 276 13.55 -30.73 2.40
N ALA A 277 14.62 -31.15 3.07
CA ALA A 277 15.91 -31.47 2.47
C ALA A 277 15.97 -32.70 1.53
N ASP A 278 14.84 -33.35 1.22
CA ASP A 278 14.79 -34.72 0.69
C ASP A 278 14.78 -34.87 -0.83
N ASN A 279 14.81 -33.81 -1.64
CA ASN A 279 14.83 -33.93 -3.12
C ASN A 279 15.50 -32.74 -3.85
N GLN A 280 16.62 -32.22 -3.34
CA GLN A 280 17.38 -31.15 -4.02
C GLN A 280 18.50 -31.73 -4.88
N GLN A 281 18.35 -31.67 -6.21
CA GLN A 281 19.39 -32.10 -7.14
C GLN A 281 20.47 -31.01 -7.26
N GLU A 282 21.62 -31.25 -6.61
CA GLU A 282 22.81 -30.42 -6.74
C GLU A 282 23.71 -30.90 -7.87
N ALA A 283 24.31 -29.95 -8.60
CA ALA A 283 25.27 -30.20 -9.67
C ALA A 283 26.54 -29.38 -9.41
N SER A 284 27.69 -30.04 -9.29
CA SER A 284 28.98 -29.36 -9.12
C SER A 284 29.73 -29.31 -10.45
N MET A 285 30.34 -28.16 -10.78
CA MET A 285 31.15 -27.98 -11.99
C MET A 285 32.50 -27.32 -11.67
N SER A 286 33.57 -27.88 -12.24
CA SER A 286 34.95 -27.39 -12.10
C SER A 286 35.35 -26.48 -13.26
N PHE A 287 35.59 -25.20 -12.96
CA PHE A 287 36.04 -24.19 -13.90
C PHE A 287 37.57 -24.05 -13.85
N HIS A 288 38.23 -24.23 -14.99
CA HIS A 288 39.69 -24.22 -15.10
C HIS A 288 40.24 -22.89 -15.67
N GLY A 289 39.43 -22.17 -16.46
CA GLY A 289 39.79 -20.85 -17.00
C GLY A 289 39.48 -19.70 -16.02
N GLN A 290 40.07 -18.52 -16.25
CA GLN A 290 39.82 -17.34 -15.41
C GLN A 290 38.34 -16.90 -15.48
N SER A 291 37.76 -16.80 -16.68
CA SER A 291 36.33 -16.51 -16.86
C SER A 291 35.47 -17.76 -16.68
N LEU A 292 34.39 -17.63 -15.91
CA LEU A 292 33.36 -18.67 -15.75
C LEU A 292 32.44 -18.78 -16.98
N GLY A 293 32.31 -17.72 -17.77
CA GLY A 293 31.36 -17.62 -18.88
C GLY A 293 29.88 -17.51 -18.48
N LEU A 294 29.57 -17.25 -17.21
CA LEU A 294 28.20 -17.13 -16.69
C LEU A 294 27.86 -15.67 -16.36
N HIS A 295 26.65 -15.23 -16.71
CA HIS A 295 26.06 -14.03 -16.11
C HIS A 295 25.45 -14.42 -14.77
N ILE A 296 26.12 -14.03 -13.69
CA ILE A 296 25.65 -14.27 -12.32
C ILE A 296 25.07 -12.96 -11.79
N GLY A 297 23.88 -13.03 -11.19
CA GLY A 297 23.24 -11.90 -10.54
C GLY A 297 22.96 -12.18 -9.08
N GLU A 298 23.14 -11.16 -8.24
CA GLU A 298 22.63 -11.17 -6.87
C GLU A 298 21.10 -11.03 -6.89
N THR A 299 20.41 -11.96 -6.26
CA THR A 299 18.95 -11.92 -6.09
C THR A 299 18.60 -12.06 -4.61
N GLN A 300 17.35 -11.80 -4.24
CA GLN A 300 16.84 -12.02 -2.88
C GLN A 300 17.02 -13.48 -2.39
N ASN A 301 17.34 -14.39 -3.31
CA ASN A 301 17.33 -15.84 -3.15
C ASN A 301 18.76 -16.42 -3.28
N GLY A 302 19.78 -15.57 -3.14
CA GLY A 302 21.18 -15.90 -3.37
C GLY A 302 21.66 -15.56 -4.78
N LEU A 303 22.86 -16.05 -5.11
CA LEU A 303 23.56 -15.76 -6.36
C LEU A 303 23.08 -16.70 -7.45
N ARG A 304 22.43 -16.19 -8.50
CA ARG A 304 21.77 -16.99 -9.53
C ARG A 304 22.42 -16.85 -10.90
N VAL A 305 22.36 -17.94 -11.67
CA VAL A 305 22.70 -17.93 -13.10
C VAL A 305 21.59 -17.23 -13.88
N LEU A 306 21.83 -16.01 -14.35
CA LEU A 306 20.91 -15.24 -15.20
C LEU A 306 21.02 -15.63 -16.67
N GLY A 307 22.16 -16.18 -17.08
CA GLY A 307 22.46 -16.60 -18.44
C GLY A 307 23.93 -16.91 -18.64
N MET A 308 24.36 -16.97 -19.90
CA MET A 308 25.74 -17.25 -20.32
C MET A 308 26.31 -16.02 -21.03
N THR A 309 27.61 -15.74 -20.89
CA THR A 309 28.27 -14.66 -21.65
C THR A 309 28.37 -15.04 -23.13
N PRO A 310 28.36 -14.09 -24.08
CA PRO A 310 28.63 -14.39 -25.50
C PRO A 310 30.00 -15.04 -25.74
N THR A 311 30.96 -14.78 -24.84
CA THR A 311 32.35 -15.25 -24.86
C THR A 311 32.60 -16.47 -23.95
N ALA A 312 31.55 -17.21 -23.57
CA ALA A 312 31.68 -18.30 -22.59
C ALA A 312 32.60 -19.44 -23.09
N PRO A 313 33.43 -20.04 -22.21
CA PRO A 313 34.25 -21.20 -22.57
C PRO A 313 33.42 -22.42 -22.99
N GLU A 314 33.96 -23.27 -23.87
CA GLU A 314 33.30 -24.50 -24.32
C GLU A 314 32.83 -25.46 -23.20
N PRO A 315 33.56 -25.65 -22.07
CA PRO A 315 33.02 -26.38 -20.93
C PRO A 315 31.71 -25.79 -20.40
N THR A 316 31.61 -24.46 -20.29
CA THR A 316 30.40 -23.76 -19.82
C THR A 316 29.25 -23.91 -20.81
N LYS A 317 29.52 -23.77 -22.13
CA LYS A 317 28.51 -24.01 -23.18
C LYS A 317 27.93 -25.43 -23.10
N ARG A 318 28.80 -26.43 -22.99
CA ARG A 318 28.38 -27.85 -22.88
C ARG A 318 27.57 -28.11 -21.61
N ALA A 319 27.97 -27.54 -20.46
CA ALA A 319 27.23 -27.69 -19.21
C ALA A 319 25.82 -27.05 -19.25
N VAL A 320 25.64 -25.98 -20.04
CA VAL A 320 24.32 -25.39 -20.29
C VAL A 320 23.51 -26.26 -21.27
N GLN A 321 24.12 -26.75 -22.34
CA GLN A 321 23.47 -27.64 -23.32
C GLN A 321 23.04 -29.00 -22.73
N SER A 322 23.82 -29.57 -21.81
CA SER A 322 23.48 -30.81 -21.09
C SER A 322 22.45 -30.60 -19.98
N GLY A 323 22.04 -29.36 -19.70
CA GLY A 323 21.16 -29.03 -18.57
C GLY A 323 21.81 -29.19 -17.19
N THR A 324 23.13 -29.39 -17.11
CA THR A 324 23.90 -29.42 -15.86
C THR A 324 23.86 -28.07 -15.15
N ILE A 325 23.86 -26.97 -15.92
CA ILE A 325 23.58 -25.61 -15.46
C ILE A 325 22.43 -25.04 -16.27
N GLN A 326 21.43 -24.45 -15.61
CA GLN A 326 20.31 -23.76 -16.25
C GLN A 326 20.13 -22.35 -15.70
N ARG A 327 19.48 -21.50 -16.51
CA ARG A 327 19.07 -20.17 -16.07
C ARG A 327 18.10 -20.31 -14.88
N GLY A 328 18.40 -19.63 -13.79
CA GLY A 328 17.67 -19.70 -12.53
C GLY A 328 18.34 -20.56 -11.46
N ASP A 329 19.30 -21.43 -11.79
CA ASP A 329 20.02 -22.22 -10.79
C ASP A 329 20.74 -21.30 -9.79
N VAL A 330 20.73 -21.71 -8.52
CA VAL A 330 21.36 -20.98 -7.40
C VAL A 330 22.75 -21.54 -7.17
N ILE A 331 23.76 -20.67 -7.07
CA ILE A 331 25.10 -21.05 -6.61
C ILE A 331 25.04 -21.15 -5.09
N VAL A 332 25.37 -22.32 -4.55
CA VAL A 332 25.23 -22.63 -3.12
C VAL A 332 26.56 -22.88 -2.42
N ALA A 333 27.61 -23.27 -3.14
CA ALA A 333 28.96 -23.40 -2.60
C ALA A 333 30.06 -23.09 -3.63
N VAL A 334 31.24 -22.76 -3.12
CA VAL A 334 32.50 -22.52 -3.85
C VAL A 334 33.58 -23.36 -3.18
N ASN A 335 34.21 -24.29 -3.91
CA ASN A 335 35.19 -25.24 -3.34
C ASN A 335 34.68 -25.91 -2.05
N SER A 336 33.43 -26.35 -2.06
CA SER A 336 32.70 -26.92 -0.90
C SER A 336 32.45 -25.98 0.28
N ILE A 337 32.83 -24.70 0.20
CA ILE A 337 32.48 -23.67 1.20
C ILE A 337 31.12 -23.05 0.83
N PRO A 338 30.10 -23.08 1.69
CA PRO A 338 28.78 -22.53 1.38
C PRO A 338 28.81 -21.02 1.10
N ILE A 339 28.02 -20.56 0.11
CA ILE A 339 27.89 -19.13 -0.25
C ILE A 339 27.47 -18.26 0.94
N ALA A 340 26.69 -18.80 1.89
CA ALA A 340 26.29 -18.12 3.12
C ALA A 340 27.46 -17.73 4.06
N GLN A 341 28.65 -18.29 3.86
CA GLN A 341 29.88 -17.91 4.60
C GLN A 341 30.65 -16.76 3.92
N PHE A 342 30.25 -16.36 2.71
CA PHE A 342 30.82 -15.22 1.98
C PHE A 342 29.89 -14.00 2.07
N GLY A 343 30.45 -12.79 2.06
CA GLY A 343 29.73 -11.53 2.31
C GLY A 343 28.70 -11.09 1.25
N GLY A 344 28.49 -11.87 0.20
CA GLY A 344 27.60 -11.57 -0.92
C GLY A 344 28.28 -11.73 -2.28
N PHE A 345 27.69 -11.14 -3.31
CA PHE A 345 28.17 -11.23 -4.70
C PHE A 345 29.58 -10.66 -4.90
N ARG A 346 29.91 -9.57 -4.20
CA ARG A 346 31.22 -8.91 -4.30
C ARG A 346 32.35 -9.81 -3.81
N GLU A 347 32.11 -10.52 -2.71
CA GLU A 347 33.04 -11.47 -2.11
C GLU A 347 33.15 -12.74 -2.96
N LEU A 348 32.05 -13.22 -3.58
CA LEU A 348 32.15 -14.28 -4.61
C LEU A 348 33.05 -13.83 -5.76
N CYS A 349 32.85 -12.64 -6.32
CA CYS A 349 33.69 -12.13 -7.41
C CYS A 349 35.17 -12.05 -7.02
N ALA A 350 35.47 -11.61 -5.78
CA ALA A 350 36.83 -11.59 -5.26
C ALA A 350 37.44 -13.01 -5.14
N VAL A 351 36.69 -13.98 -4.62
CA VAL A 351 37.11 -15.39 -4.50
C VAL A 351 37.31 -16.02 -5.88
N VAL A 352 36.39 -15.80 -6.82
CA VAL A 352 36.52 -16.28 -8.21
C VAL A 352 37.76 -15.69 -8.88
N ALA A 353 38.12 -14.44 -8.58
CA ALA A 353 39.32 -13.79 -9.13
C ALA A 353 40.64 -14.27 -8.48
N SER A 354 40.66 -14.52 -7.17
CA SER A 354 41.88 -14.84 -6.41
C SER A 354 42.19 -16.34 -6.27
N THR A 355 41.18 -17.20 -6.39
CA THR A 355 41.32 -18.65 -6.12
C THR A 355 42.07 -19.36 -7.25
N ALA A 356 43.13 -20.08 -6.88
CA ALA A 356 43.87 -20.97 -7.78
C ALA A 356 42.92 -21.97 -8.46
N ARG A 357 43.11 -22.19 -9.76
CA ARG A 357 42.23 -23.05 -10.58
C ARG A 357 42.60 -24.54 -10.41
N PRO A 358 41.63 -25.47 -10.48
CA PRO A 358 40.20 -25.24 -10.75
C PRO A 358 39.42 -24.68 -9.57
N ILE A 359 38.40 -23.86 -9.87
CA ILE A 359 37.37 -23.46 -8.91
C ILE A 359 36.11 -24.29 -9.15
N VAL A 360 35.58 -24.92 -8.11
CA VAL A 360 34.36 -25.73 -8.17
C VAL A 360 33.20 -24.89 -7.68
N LEU A 361 32.15 -24.76 -8.48
CA LEU A 361 30.88 -24.17 -8.06
C LEU A 361 29.82 -25.26 -7.96
N THR A 362 29.10 -25.28 -6.85
CA THR A 362 27.93 -26.14 -6.66
C THR A 362 26.68 -25.33 -6.96
N PHE A 363 25.89 -25.82 -7.92
CA PHE A 363 24.63 -25.28 -8.36
C PHE A 363 23.49 -26.12 -7.80
N ARG A 364 22.37 -25.47 -7.48
CA ARG A 364 21.16 -26.12 -6.96
C ARG A 364 19.95 -25.65 -7.76
N ARG A 365 19.23 -26.62 -8.34
CA ARG A 365 17.97 -26.37 -9.04
C ARG A 365 16.82 -26.52 -8.05
N ARG A 366 15.88 -25.57 -8.07
CA ARG A 366 14.63 -25.70 -7.32
C ARG A 366 13.55 -26.29 -8.24
N PRO A 367 12.76 -27.27 -7.78
CA PRO A 367 11.56 -27.67 -8.50
C PRO A 367 10.63 -26.46 -8.65
N VAL A 368 10.14 -26.24 -9.86
CA VAL A 368 8.98 -25.35 -10.05
C VAL A 368 7.79 -26.12 -9.51
N ALA A 369 7.05 -25.54 -8.56
CA ALA A 369 5.80 -26.12 -8.10
C ALA A 369 4.79 -26.08 -9.26
N THR A 370 4.62 -27.21 -9.93
CA THR A 370 3.50 -27.44 -10.86
C THR A 370 2.22 -27.31 -10.07
N ILE A 371 1.49 -26.22 -10.29
CA ILE A 371 0.10 -26.10 -9.87
C ILE A 371 -0.64 -27.27 -10.53
N PRO A 372 -1.33 -28.15 -9.79
CA PRO A 372 -2.18 -29.15 -10.41
C PRO A 372 -3.27 -28.41 -11.19
N GLU A 373 -3.34 -28.61 -12.51
CA GLU A 373 -4.52 -28.21 -13.25
C GLU A 373 -5.72 -28.95 -12.64
N PHE A 374 -6.79 -28.20 -12.37
CA PHE A 374 -8.05 -28.78 -11.91
C PHE A 374 -8.62 -29.66 -13.03
N ALA A 375 -8.30 -30.95 -12.99
CA ALA A 375 -9.06 -31.97 -13.72
C ALA A 375 -10.49 -31.93 -13.18
N GLY A 376 -11.42 -31.49 -14.01
CA GLY A 376 -12.83 -31.41 -13.65
C GLY A 376 -13.48 -32.78 -13.54
N ASN A 377 -14.48 -32.87 -12.67
CA ASN A 377 -15.65 -33.75 -12.73
C ASN A 377 -16.78 -33.08 -11.95
#